data_AF-A0A934HDU4-F1
#
_entry.id   AF-A0A934HDU4-F1
#
_cell.length_a   1.000
_cell.length_b   1.000
_cell.length_c   1.000
_cell.angle_alpha   90.00
_cell.angle_beta   90.00
_cell.angle_gamma   90.00
#
_symmetry.space_group_name_H-M   'P 1'
#
loop_
_entity.id
_entity.type
_entity.pdbx_description
1 polymer ?
#
loop_
_entity_poly.entity_id
_entity_poly.type
_entity_poly.pdbx_seq_one_letter_code
_entity_poly.pdbx_strand_id
1 'polypeptide(L)'
;MNHNTLKRGIGVLCAVILLAAGCAQNKSPQDAVETFLKAMLAGDQDKAFGVVCPDWEAQAAVELDAFSGVSGKLEGMECKQAGEEDGYTLVTCKGKMVLDYRGEERERSLEETRYLTQKLDGEWKVCGYQ
;
A
#
# COMPACT_ATOMS: atom_id res chain seq x y z
N MET A 1 48.85 1.89 45.49
CA MET A 1 48.96 0.43 45.30
C MET A 1 47.78 -0.23 45.99
N ASN A 2 46.84 -0.77 45.20
CA ASN A 2 46.32 -2.13 45.36
C ASN A 2 45.25 -2.34 44.28
N HIS A 3 45.66 -3.10 43.28
CA HIS A 3 44.80 -3.61 42.23
C HIS A 3 44.06 -4.85 42.73
N ASN A 4 42.90 -5.08 42.09
CA ASN A 4 42.36 -6.38 41.76
C ASN A 4 41.42 -7.04 42.80
N THR A 5 40.12 -7.12 42.48
CA THR A 5 39.42 -8.31 41.95
C THR A 5 37.91 -8.06 42.08
N LEU A 6 37.20 -7.70 41.01
CA LEU A 6 36.61 -8.64 40.05
C LEU A 6 35.60 -9.61 40.71
N LYS A 7 34.30 -9.29 40.64
CA LYS A 7 33.27 -10.03 39.89
C LYS A 7 31.85 -9.70 40.38
N ARG A 8 30.94 -9.62 39.40
CA ARG A 8 29.47 -9.79 39.47
C ARG A 8 28.65 -8.57 39.89
N GLY A 9 28.47 -7.70 38.90
CA GLY A 9 27.32 -6.80 38.82
C GLY A 9 27.11 -6.42 37.36
N ILE A 10 26.92 -7.42 36.50
CA ILE A 10 26.46 -7.20 35.11
C ILE A 10 25.02 -6.71 35.23
N GLY A 11 24.86 -5.41 35.39
CA GLY A 11 23.60 -4.68 35.24
C GLY A 11 23.71 -3.83 33.99
N VAL A 12 23.89 -4.48 32.84
CA VAL A 12 23.78 -3.83 31.53
C VAL A 12 22.33 -3.38 31.40
N LEU A 13 22.06 -2.13 31.74
CA LEU A 13 20.81 -1.46 31.42
C LEU A 13 20.86 -1.16 29.91
N CYS A 14 20.58 -2.18 29.11
CA CYS A 14 20.31 -2.05 27.68
C CYS A 14 19.11 -1.10 27.52
N ALA A 15 19.39 0.15 27.17
CA ALA A 15 18.40 1.02 26.56
C ALA A 15 17.99 0.37 25.23
N VAL A 16 16.89 -0.37 25.26
CA VAL A 16 16.22 -0.90 24.08
C VAL A 16 15.62 0.30 23.34
N ILE A 17 16.39 0.86 22.42
CA ILE A 17 15.87 1.74 21.38
C ILE A 17 14.99 0.85 20.49
N LEU A 18 13.67 0.99 20.63
CA LEU A 18 12.71 0.42 19.69
C LEU A 18 12.95 1.07 18.32
N LEU A 19 13.80 0.45 17.51
CA LEU A 19 13.79 0.65 16.06
C LEU A 19 12.54 -0.06 15.53
N ALA A 20 11.40 0.64 15.57
CA ALA A 20 10.24 0.30 14.76
C ALA A 20 10.55 0.61 13.28
N ALA A 21 11.51 -0.11 12.71
CA ALA A 21 11.78 -0.10 11.28
C ALA A 21 10.82 -1.10 10.61
N GLY A 22 9.54 -0.72 10.60
CA GLY A 22 8.47 -1.46 9.95
C GLY A 22 7.72 -0.62 8.92
N CYS A 23 8.35 0.42 8.35
CA CYS A 23 7.74 1.14 7.24
C CYS A 23 7.79 0.23 6.02
N ALA A 24 6.66 -0.42 5.71
CA ALA A 24 6.40 -0.94 4.38
C ALA A 24 6.31 0.28 3.44
N GLN A 25 7.46 0.86 3.08
CA GLN A 25 7.53 1.95 2.13
C GLN A 25 7.15 1.39 0.76
N ASN A 26 6.17 1.98 0.11
CA ASN A 26 5.93 1.75 -1.32
C ASN A 26 7.11 2.38 -2.08
N LYS A 27 8.02 1.52 -2.55
CA LYS A 27 9.30 1.95 -3.13
C LYS A 27 9.17 2.36 -4.59
N SER A 28 8.12 1.88 -5.26
CA SER A 28 7.78 2.18 -6.64
C SER A 28 6.32 2.64 -6.78
N PRO A 29 5.95 3.33 -7.88
CA PRO A 29 4.56 3.70 -8.14
C PRO A 29 3.67 2.46 -8.34
N GLN A 30 4.23 1.37 -8.89
CA GLN A 30 3.55 0.08 -9.01
C GLN A 30 3.20 -0.49 -7.63
N ASP A 31 4.14 -0.46 -6.68
CA ASP A 31 3.91 -0.98 -5.33
C ASP A 31 2.75 -0.25 -4.63
N ALA A 32 2.64 1.06 -4.83
CA ALA A 32 1.55 1.86 -4.26
C ALA A 32 0.19 1.41 -4.81
N VAL A 33 0.09 1.25 -6.14
CA VAL A 33 -1.16 0.80 -6.80
C VAL A 33 -1.52 -0.63 -6.43
N GLU A 34 -0.56 -1.55 -6.44
CA GLU A 34 -0.80 -2.93 -6.02
C GLU A 34 -1.25 -3.01 -4.56
N THR A 35 -0.63 -2.21 -3.69
CA THR A 35 -0.98 -2.16 -2.28
C THR A 35 -2.40 -1.61 -2.09
N PHE A 36 -2.75 -0.55 -2.82
CA PHE A 36 -4.09 0.03 -2.80
C PHE A 36 -5.15 -0.98 -3.26
N LEU A 37 -4.95 -1.65 -4.41
CA LEU A 37 -5.90 -2.64 -4.93
C LEU A 37 -6.07 -3.85 -4.00
N LYS A 38 -4.97 -4.33 -3.40
CA LYS A 38 -5.01 -5.42 -2.42
C LYS A 38 -5.74 -5.00 -1.14
N ALA A 39 -5.47 -3.79 -0.64
CA ALA A 39 -6.11 -3.25 0.56
C ALA A 39 -7.61 -3.03 0.35
N MET A 40 -8.00 -2.48 -0.81
CA MET A 40 -9.40 -2.27 -1.20
C MET A 40 -10.20 -3.57 -1.16
N LEU A 41 -9.73 -4.63 -1.83
CA LEU A 41 -10.43 -5.92 -1.83
C LEU A 41 -10.41 -6.65 -0.49
N ALA A 42 -9.40 -6.39 0.34
CA ALA A 42 -9.34 -6.91 1.70
C ALA A 42 -10.22 -6.13 2.69
N GLY A 43 -10.78 -4.98 2.28
CA GLY A 43 -11.49 -4.06 3.18
C GLY A 43 -10.56 -3.40 4.20
N ASP A 44 -9.25 -3.36 3.96
CA ASP A 44 -8.24 -2.80 4.86
C ASP A 44 -8.10 -1.29 4.62
N GLN A 45 -9.02 -0.53 5.22
CA GLN A 45 -9.09 0.93 5.05
C GLN A 45 -7.83 1.65 5.53
N ASP A 46 -7.26 1.25 6.67
CA ASP A 46 -6.05 1.86 7.22
C ASP A 46 -4.88 1.73 6.23
N LYS A 47 -4.73 0.54 5.63
CA LYS A 47 -3.70 0.30 4.62
C LYS A 47 -3.98 1.02 3.32
N ALA A 48 -5.25 1.10 2.90
CA ALA A 48 -5.62 1.83 1.70
C ALA A 48 -5.33 3.34 1.86
N PHE A 49 -5.76 3.95 2.97
CA PHE A 49 -5.51 5.36 3.24
C PHE A 49 -4.03 5.67 3.44
N GLY A 50 -3.25 4.73 4.00
CA GLY A 50 -1.80 4.87 4.12
C GLY A 50 -1.05 4.97 2.78
N VAL A 51 -1.68 4.64 1.65
CA VAL A 51 -1.03 4.61 0.33
C VAL A 51 -1.69 5.51 -0.72
N VAL A 52 -2.66 6.33 -0.33
CA VAL A 52 -3.26 7.35 -1.21
C VAL A 52 -2.75 8.75 -0.89
N CYS A 53 -2.91 9.67 -1.82
CA CYS A 53 -2.56 11.08 -1.63
C CYS A 53 -3.63 11.74 -0.75
N PRO A 54 -3.24 12.63 0.19
CA PRO A 54 -4.20 13.30 1.08
C PRO A 54 -5.36 13.97 0.36
N ASP A 55 -5.07 14.63 -0.76
CA ASP A 55 -6.09 15.33 -1.57
C ASP A 55 -7.09 14.38 -2.26
N TRP A 56 -6.79 13.08 -2.32
CA TRP A 56 -7.64 12.06 -2.93
C TRP A 56 -8.30 11.11 -1.91
N GLU A 57 -7.98 11.22 -0.61
CA GLU A 57 -8.51 10.33 0.45
C GLU A 57 -10.03 10.25 0.46
N ALA A 58 -10.72 11.39 0.31
CA ALA A 58 -12.18 11.42 0.31
C ALA A 58 -12.79 10.63 -0.86
N GLN A 59 -12.17 10.70 -2.04
CA GLN A 59 -12.59 9.92 -3.19
C GLN A 59 -12.22 8.44 -3.00
N ALA A 60 -11.03 8.15 -2.48
CA ALA A 60 -10.63 6.78 -2.16
C ALA A 60 -11.60 6.12 -1.17
N ALA A 61 -12.15 6.88 -0.21
CA ALA A 61 -13.18 6.38 0.71
C ALA A 61 -14.46 5.96 -0.02
N VAL A 62 -14.88 6.71 -1.05
CA VAL A 62 -16.03 6.35 -1.90
C VAL A 62 -15.74 5.06 -2.67
N GLU A 63 -14.53 4.91 -3.22
CA GLU A 63 -14.14 3.67 -3.90
C GLU A 63 -14.17 2.48 -2.94
N LEU A 64 -13.60 2.62 -1.74
CA LEU A 64 -13.60 1.56 -0.73
C LEU A 64 -15.01 1.15 -0.31
N ASP A 65 -15.94 2.10 -0.17
CA ASP A 65 -17.33 1.82 0.16
C ASP A 65 -18.05 1.04 -0.96
N ALA A 66 -17.71 1.30 -2.23
CA ALA A 66 -18.27 0.56 -3.36
C ALA A 66 -17.93 -0.95 -3.35
N PHE A 67 -16.82 -1.33 -2.68
CA PHE A 67 -16.43 -2.73 -2.47
C PHE A 67 -16.84 -3.28 -1.09
N SER A 68 -17.52 -2.48 -0.27
CA SER A 68 -18.00 -2.91 1.05
C SER A 68 -19.00 -4.06 0.92
N GLY A 69 -18.71 -5.18 1.58
CA GLY A 69 -19.55 -6.38 1.54
C GLY A 69 -19.46 -7.17 0.23
N VAL A 70 -18.57 -6.80 -0.69
CA VAL A 70 -18.23 -7.58 -1.89
C VAL A 70 -16.97 -8.39 -1.60
N SER A 71 -17.04 -9.72 -1.72
CA SER A 71 -15.82 -10.54 -1.69
C SER A 71 -15.21 -10.62 -3.08
N GLY A 72 -13.89 -10.52 -3.19
CA GLY A 72 -13.23 -10.64 -4.47
C GLY A 72 -11.76 -11.02 -4.39
N LYS A 73 -11.17 -11.25 -5.56
CA LYS A 73 -9.76 -11.60 -5.72
C LYS A 73 -9.17 -10.91 -6.95
N LEU A 74 -7.86 -10.71 -6.90
CA LEU A 74 -7.06 -10.28 -8.05
C LEU A 74 -6.42 -11.51 -8.67
N GLU A 75 -6.58 -11.66 -9.98
CA GLU A 75 -5.98 -12.75 -10.75
C GLU A 75 -5.04 -12.19 -11.81
N GLY A 76 -3.79 -12.66 -11.80
CA GLY A 76 -2.79 -12.26 -12.78
C GLY A 76 -2.38 -10.79 -12.73
N MET A 77 -2.54 -10.14 -11.58
CA MET A 77 -2.17 -8.72 -11.43
C MET A 77 -0.67 -8.53 -11.61
N GLU A 78 -0.32 -7.64 -12.55
CA GLU A 78 1.04 -7.16 -12.77
C GLU A 78 0.98 -5.69 -13.17
N CYS A 79 1.47 -4.80 -12.33
CA CYS A 79 1.44 -3.36 -12.58
C CYS A 79 2.74 -2.88 -13.23
N LYS A 80 2.63 -1.92 -14.15
CA LYS A 80 3.77 -1.30 -14.85
C LYS A 80 3.58 0.20 -14.95
N GLN A 81 4.69 0.93 -14.86
CA GLN A 81 4.72 2.33 -15.24
C GLN A 81 4.37 2.45 -16.73
N ALA A 82 3.39 3.31 -17.02
CA ALA A 82 2.81 3.48 -18.34
C ALA A 82 3.13 4.84 -18.96
N GLY A 83 3.82 5.72 -18.22
CA GLY A 83 4.22 7.06 -18.68
C GLY A 83 4.29 8.05 -17.53
N GLU A 84 4.36 9.33 -17.88
CA GLU A 84 4.24 10.48 -16.99
C GLU A 84 3.33 11.51 -17.66
N GLU A 85 2.44 12.14 -16.89
CA GLU A 85 1.45 13.11 -17.37
C GLU A 85 1.10 14.06 -16.23
N ASP A 86 1.10 15.38 -16.49
CA ASP A 86 0.71 16.43 -15.53
C ASP A 86 1.34 16.33 -14.13
N GLY A 87 2.60 15.88 -14.06
CA GLY A 87 3.35 15.71 -12.81
C GLY A 87 3.07 14.39 -12.08
N TYR A 88 2.27 13.51 -12.67
CA TYR A 88 2.01 12.16 -12.17
C TYR A 88 2.83 11.13 -12.92
N THR A 89 3.26 10.09 -12.21
CA THR A 89 3.69 8.84 -12.85
C THR A 89 2.46 7.96 -13.05
N LEU A 90 2.24 7.55 -14.29
CA LEU A 90 1.09 6.74 -14.68
C LEU A 90 1.40 5.26 -14.46
N VAL A 91 0.44 4.51 -13.91
CA VAL A 91 0.54 3.06 -13.71
C VAL A 91 -0.68 2.39 -14.32
N THR A 92 -0.45 1.31 -15.08
CA THR A 92 -1.51 0.42 -15.57
C THR A 92 -1.22 -0.98 -15.09
N CYS A 93 -2.26 -1.73 -14.73
CA CYS A 93 -2.14 -3.09 -14.24
C CYS A 93 -2.80 -4.07 -15.21
N LYS A 94 -2.12 -5.18 -15.49
CA LYS A 94 -2.72 -6.32 -16.19
C LYS A 94 -3.51 -7.19 -15.22
N GLY A 95 -4.26 -8.14 -15.77
CA GLY A 95 -5.04 -9.10 -14.99
C GLY A 95 -6.47 -8.64 -14.78
N LYS A 96 -7.15 -9.28 -13.82
CA LYS A 96 -8.57 -9.03 -13.56
C LYS A 96 -8.91 -9.07 -12.09
N MET A 97 -9.97 -8.36 -11.75
CA MET A 97 -10.67 -8.45 -10.49
C MET A 97 -11.89 -9.36 -10.67
N VAL A 98 -11.99 -10.41 -9.87
CA VAL A 98 -13.14 -11.32 -9.82
C VAL A 98 -13.92 -11.00 -8.55
N LEU A 99 -15.14 -10.51 -8.71
CA LEU A 99 -16.02 -10.06 -7.64
C LEU A 99 -17.20 -11.03 -7.50
N ASP A 100 -17.45 -11.52 -6.30
CA ASP A 100 -18.62 -12.32 -5.97
C ASP A 100 -19.72 -11.42 -5.40
N TYR A 101 -20.86 -11.41 -6.09
CA TYR A 101 -22.09 -10.78 -5.64
C TYR A 101 -23.11 -11.86 -5.29
N ARG A 102 -22.97 -12.48 -4.11
CA ARG A 102 -23.90 -13.50 -3.61
C ARG A 102 -23.97 -14.74 -4.52
N GLY A 103 -22.82 -15.21 -4.98
CA GLY A 103 -22.71 -16.37 -5.88
C GLY A 103 -22.76 -16.03 -7.37
N GLU A 104 -22.94 -14.75 -7.74
CA GLU A 104 -22.73 -14.28 -9.11
C GLU A 104 -21.33 -13.67 -9.24
N GLU A 105 -20.44 -14.36 -9.93
CA GLU A 105 -19.12 -13.82 -10.26
C GLU A 105 -19.21 -12.80 -11.39
N ARG A 106 -18.54 -11.66 -11.19
CA ARG A 106 -18.34 -10.60 -12.18
C ARG A 106 -16.86 -10.33 -12.32
N GLU A 107 -16.40 -10.25 -13.56
CA GLU A 107 -15.03 -9.91 -13.87
C GLU A 107 -14.91 -8.46 -14.34
N ARG A 108 -13.82 -7.82 -13.94
CA ARG A 108 -13.40 -6.49 -14.41
C ARG A 108 -11.93 -6.55 -14.77
N SER A 109 -11.58 -6.05 -15.94
CA SER A 109 -10.18 -5.94 -16.35
C SER A 109 -9.49 -4.86 -15.52
N LEU A 110 -8.25 -5.11 -15.08
CA LEU A 110 -7.43 -4.09 -14.42
C LEU A 110 -6.80 -3.11 -15.42
N GLU A 111 -6.82 -3.47 -16.71
CA GLU A 111 -6.21 -2.66 -17.79
C GLU A 111 -7.09 -1.47 -18.19
N GLU A 112 -8.34 -1.44 -17.74
CA GLU A 112 -9.31 -0.36 -18.00
C GLU A 112 -9.01 0.91 -17.19
N THR A 113 -8.15 0.83 -16.17
CA THR A 113 -7.84 1.94 -15.27
C THR A 113 -6.38 2.32 -15.37
N ARG A 114 -6.11 3.61 -15.52
CA ARG A 114 -4.76 4.16 -15.42
C ARG A 114 -4.64 5.00 -14.16
N TYR A 115 -3.86 4.52 -13.21
CA TYR A 115 -3.65 5.16 -11.93
C TYR A 115 -2.66 6.31 -12.04
N LEU A 116 -2.97 7.41 -11.35
CA LEU A 116 -2.11 8.56 -11.17
C LEU A 116 -1.34 8.36 -9.85
N THR A 117 -0.02 8.43 -9.89
CA THR A 117 0.81 8.30 -8.69
C THR A 117 1.77 9.46 -8.53
N GLN A 118 2.05 9.83 -7.28
CA GLN A 118 3.09 10.81 -6.94
C GLN A 118 3.94 10.31 -5.78
N LYS A 119 5.16 10.81 -5.71
CA LYS A 119 6.06 10.54 -4.60
C LYS A 119 5.98 11.68 -3.58
N LEU A 120 5.39 11.40 -2.42
CA LEU A 120 5.22 12.35 -1.32
C LEU A 120 6.05 11.89 -0.12
N ASP A 121 6.87 12.77 0.45
CA ASP A 121 7.74 12.47 1.60
C ASP A 121 8.58 11.20 1.46
N GLY A 122 9.01 10.91 0.23
CA GLY A 122 9.83 9.74 -0.09
C GLY A 122 9.05 8.46 -0.37
N GLU A 123 7.73 8.47 -0.23
CA GLU A 123 6.84 7.33 -0.46
C GLU A 123 5.94 7.54 -1.68
N TRP A 124 5.71 6.48 -2.46
CA TRP A 124 4.73 6.55 -3.54
C TRP A 124 3.32 6.41 -3.01
N LYS A 125 2.44 7.26 -3.54
CA LYS A 125 1.02 7.35 -3.21
C LYS A 125 0.17 7.34 -4.48
N VAL A 126 -1.03 6.77 -4.40
CA VAL A 126 -2.05 6.82 -5.46
C VAL A 126 -2.87 8.10 -5.28
N CYS A 127 -2.90 8.95 -6.29
CA CYS A 127 -3.58 10.25 -6.23
C CYS A 127 -4.86 10.32 -7.07
N GLY A 128 -5.23 9.22 -7.73
CA GLY A 128 -6.37 9.19 -8.63
C GLY A 128 -6.24 8.14 -9.71
N TYR A 129 -7.16 8.19 -10.66
CA TYR A 129 -7.16 7.38 -11.86
C TYR A 129 -7.82 8.12 -13.03
N GLN A 130 -7.60 7.62 -14.25
CA GLN A 130 -8.27 8.02 -15.49
C GLN A 130 -8.62 6.80 -16.34
#